data_AF-A0A2E4QI59-F1
#
_entry.id   AF-A0A2E4QI59-F1
#
_cell.length_a   1.000
_cell.length_b   1.000
_cell.length_c   1.000
_cell.angle_alpha   90.00
_cell.angle_beta   90.00
_cell.angle_gamma   90.00
#
_symmetry.space_group_name_H-M   'P 1'
#
loop_
_entity.id
_entity.type
_entity.pdbx_description
1 polymer ?
#
loop_
_entity_poly.entity_id
_entity_poly.type
_entity_poly.pdbx_seq_one_letter_code
_entity_poly.pdbx_strand_id
1 'polypeptide(L)'
;MRQCAENLMEEMRKLLDRISDSGIEVPQFVREAMYALHLEQFTTYDFDGFFHDRPVVFMETENGGVKTISAPHMIVTLLHHLELKEGQEVLVVGSKGGYIAALVATIVGENGRVILIDPSTEIVRHTANSLAGWPTIDLRQVESIDVSPIELPGELSRVLITGSVPSVPNWMEERIIDGGFVIAPIGDNHHQELMKLERQFDNLHPTSLGPVSFGPVDIVESEPNPLSALEIADLIETLIETCHEMELCGADELQQLGMMADELRTMQEAGETELEAFITANMQHFVQLWPMIQLMFAPTLARPGDVDQDDEPSFHFDEFKP
;
A
#
# COMPACT_ATOMS: atom_id res chain seq x y z
N MET A 1 -3.09 16.60 26.97
CA MET A 1 -3.59 15.23 26.70
C MET A 1 -5.07 15.24 26.33
N ARG A 2 -6.04 15.54 27.21
CA ARG A 2 -7.48 15.54 26.83
C ARG A 2 -7.85 16.44 25.64
N GLN A 3 -7.40 17.70 25.63
CA GLN A 3 -7.65 18.63 24.52
C GLN A 3 -7.02 18.20 23.18
N CYS A 4 -5.93 17.44 23.23
CA CYS A 4 -5.23 16.95 22.03
C CYS A 4 -5.96 15.73 21.44
N ALA A 5 -6.40 14.81 22.31
CA ALA A 5 -7.22 13.66 21.91
C ALA A 5 -8.58 14.08 21.36
N GLU A 6 -9.22 15.10 21.95
CA GLU A 6 -10.46 15.69 21.43
C GLU A 6 -10.26 16.31 20.04
N ASN A 7 -9.10 16.93 19.79
CA ASN A 7 -8.77 17.51 18.48
C ASN A 7 -8.55 16.41 17.42
N LEU A 8 -7.80 15.36 17.75
CA LEU A 8 -7.54 14.23 16.84
C LEU A 8 -8.82 13.45 16.48
N MET A 9 -9.74 13.31 17.43
CA MET A 9 -11.04 12.69 17.18
C MET A 9 -11.87 13.51 16.18
N GLU A 10 -11.85 14.84 16.30
CA GLU A 10 -12.55 15.72 15.36
C GLU A 10 -11.92 15.69 13.97
N GLU A 11 -10.59 15.63 13.86
CA GLU A 11 -9.91 15.46 12.58
C GLU A 11 -10.21 14.10 11.92
N MET A 12 -10.24 13.02 12.71
CA MET A 12 -10.68 11.70 12.23
C MET A 12 -12.12 11.74 11.72
N ARG A 13 -13.01 12.43 12.43
CA ARG A 13 -14.40 12.59 12.00
C ARG A 13 -14.50 13.32 10.67
N LYS A 14 -13.84 14.46 10.52
CA LYS A 14 -13.80 15.21 9.26
C LYS A 14 -13.27 14.37 8.11
N LEU A 15 -12.19 13.62 8.35
CA LEU A 15 -11.61 12.70 7.37
C LEU A 15 -12.64 11.66 6.90
N LEU A 16 -13.32 10.98 7.83
CA LEU A 16 -14.31 9.95 7.49
C LEU A 16 -15.57 10.52 6.83
N ASP A 17 -15.93 11.75 7.14
CA ASP A 17 -17.00 12.47 6.45
C ASP A 17 -16.61 12.76 4.99
N ARG A 18 -15.39 13.27 4.74
CA ARG A 18 -14.87 13.48 3.36
C ARG A 18 -14.81 12.19 2.54
N ILE A 19 -14.32 11.09 3.13
CA ILE A 19 -14.31 9.76 2.48
C ILE A 19 -15.72 9.29 2.13
N SER A 20 -16.70 9.58 3.00
CA SER A 20 -18.10 9.24 2.72
C SER A 20 -18.68 10.08 1.59
N ASP A 21 -18.37 11.37 1.56
CA ASP A 21 -18.85 12.32 0.55
C ASP A 21 -18.25 12.03 -0.84
N SER A 22 -17.06 11.43 -0.88
CA SER A 22 -16.43 10.96 -2.13
C SER A 22 -17.08 9.69 -2.72
N GLY A 23 -18.08 9.12 -2.05
CA GLY A 23 -18.82 7.94 -2.50
C GLY A 23 -18.31 6.60 -1.97
N ILE A 24 -17.34 6.58 -1.05
CA ILE A 24 -16.92 5.36 -0.37
C ILE A 24 -17.84 5.10 0.82
N GLU A 25 -18.39 3.90 0.92
CA GLU A 25 -19.24 3.55 2.06
C GLU A 25 -18.38 3.44 3.32
N VAL A 26 -18.74 4.22 4.36
CA VAL A 26 -18.09 4.20 5.67
C VAL A 26 -19.08 3.66 6.71
N PRO A 27 -19.11 2.33 6.97
CA PRO A 27 -20.04 1.75 7.92
C PRO A 27 -19.86 2.31 9.33
N GLN A 28 -20.96 2.40 10.09
CA GLN A 28 -20.94 2.96 11.44
C GLN A 28 -19.97 2.22 12.39
N PHE A 29 -19.89 0.89 12.30
CA PHE A 29 -18.96 0.10 13.12
C PHE A 29 -17.48 0.38 12.78
N VAL A 30 -17.18 0.74 11.52
CA VAL A 30 -15.84 1.16 11.10
C VAL A 30 -15.51 2.54 11.68
N ARG A 31 -16.47 3.48 11.61
CA ARG A 31 -16.31 4.83 12.22
C ARG A 31 -15.99 4.71 13.71
N GLU A 32 -16.78 3.93 14.43
CA GLU A 32 -16.61 3.71 15.87
C GLU A 32 -15.24 3.09 16.20
N ALA A 33 -14.80 2.09 15.43
CA ALA A 33 -13.48 1.51 15.60
C ALA A 33 -12.36 2.52 15.35
N MET A 34 -12.43 3.30 14.26
CA MET A 34 -11.41 4.31 13.93
C MET A 34 -11.35 5.46 14.95
N TYR A 35 -12.47 5.83 15.57
CA TYR A 35 -12.48 6.81 16.67
C TYR A 35 -11.86 6.29 17.97
N ALA A 36 -11.89 4.98 18.20
CA ALA A 36 -11.40 4.38 19.44
C ALA A 36 -9.86 4.25 19.45
N LEU A 37 -9.22 4.18 18.28
CA LEU A 37 -7.78 3.97 18.14
C LEU A 37 -7.02 5.29 17.96
N HIS A 38 -5.80 5.34 18.50
CA HIS A 38 -4.91 6.50 18.40
C HIS A 38 -3.69 6.13 17.55
N LEU A 39 -3.45 6.85 16.44
CA LEU A 39 -2.35 6.55 15.50
C LEU A 39 -0.96 6.62 16.14
N GLU A 40 -0.77 7.49 17.14
CA GLU A 40 0.47 7.63 17.92
C GLU A 40 0.94 6.31 18.56
N GLN A 41 0.03 5.35 18.75
CA GLN A 41 0.37 4.03 19.27
C GLN A 41 1.04 3.12 18.22
N PHE A 42 0.85 3.40 16.93
CA PHE A 42 1.24 2.54 15.81
C PHE A 42 2.38 3.10 14.97
N THR A 43 2.74 4.37 15.14
CA THR A 43 3.89 4.99 14.48
C THR A 43 4.52 6.08 15.34
N THR A 44 5.84 6.19 15.27
CA THR A 44 6.62 7.31 15.85
C THR A 44 6.99 8.38 14.82
N TYR A 45 6.64 8.15 13.54
CA TYR A 45 6.85 9.10 12.45
C TYR A 45 5.73 10.14 12.43
N ASP A 46 5.92 11.18 11.62
CA ASP A 46 4.85 12.12 11.32
C ASP A 46 3.66 11.40 10.68
N PHE A 47 2.47 11.63 11.22
CA PHE A 47 1.23 11.01 10.78
C PHE A 47 0.16 12.04 10.38
N ASP A 48 0.49 13.33 10.31
CA ASP A 48 -0.44 14.38 9.88
C ASP A 48 -1.04 14.06 8.49
N GLY A 49 -0.23 13.48 7.59
CA GLY A 49 -0.67 13.01 6.28
C GLY A 49 -1.82 11.99 6.31
N PHE A 50 -2.02 11.26 7.41
CA PHE A 50 -3.14 10.34 7.56
C PHE A 50 -4.48 11.08 7.51
N PHE A 51 -4.57 12.27 8.11
CA PHE A 51 -5.78 13.09 8.06
C PHE A 51 -6.05 13.73 6.71
N HIS A 52 -5.11 13.58 5.77
CA HIS A 52 -5.21 13.95 4.35
C HIS A 52 -5.36 12.73 3.44
N ASP A 53 -5.80 11.61 4.01
CA ASP A 53 -6.03 10.35 3.30
C ASP A 53 -4.79 9.78 2.59
N ARG A 54 -3.64 9.83 3.29
CA ARG A 54 -2.36 9.32 2.78
C ARG A 54 -1.85 8.15 3.62
N PRO A 55 -1.11 7.19 3.03
CA PRO A 55 -0.35 6.24 3.80
C PRO A 55 0.67 6.95 4.68
N VAL A 56 0.91 6.42 5.88
CA VAL A 56 1.89 6.98 6.82
C VAL A 56 2.96 5.95 7.14
N VAL A 57 4.21 6.39 7.21
CA VAL A 57 5.34 5.51 7.53
C VAL A 57 5.22 5.04 8.98
N PHE A 58 5.53 3.76 9.23
CA PHE A 58 5.72 3.24 10.59
C PHE A 58 7.08 2.60 10.80
N MET A 59 7.79 2.25 9.72
CA MET A 59 9.11 1.62 9.79
C MET A 59 9.93 1.95 8.55
N GLU A 60 11.22 2.17 8.76
CA GLU A 60 12.25 2.31 7.73
C GLU A 60 13.43 1.42 8.14
N THR A 61 13.94 0.59 7.22
CA THR A 61 15.14 -0.24 7.45
C THR A 61 16.41 0.56 7.17
N GLU A 62 17.56 0.10 7.68
CA GLU A 62 18.86 0.74 7.41
C GLU A 62 19.21 0.76 5.91
N ASN A 63 18.69 -0.18 5.12
CA ASN A 63 18.88 -0.27 3.68
C ASN A 63 17.86 0.55 2.87
N GLY A 64 16.98 1.32 3.54
CA GLY A 64 16.00 2.20 2.89
C GLY A 64 14.68 1.53 2.51
N GLY A 65 14.38 0.33 3.02
CA GLY A 65 13.05 -0.26 2.89
C GLY A 65 12.04 0.49 3.75
N VAL A 66 10.91 0.90 3.18
CA VAL A 66 9.89 1.70 3.88
C VAL A 66 8.58 0.93 3.95
N LYS A 67 7.98 0.86 5.15
CA LYS A 67 6.64 0.30 5.33
C LYS A 67 5.68 1.33 5.89
N THR A 68 4.46 1.27 5.36
CA THR A 68 3.40 2.23 5.66
C THR A 68 2.16 1.54 6.23
N ILE A 69 1.47 2.27 7.10
CA ILE A 69 0.06 2.06 7.39
C ILE A 69 -0.70 2.57 6.16
N SER A 70 -1.64 1.77 5.65
CA SER A 70 -2.43 2.11 4.46
C SER A 70 -3.19 3.44 4.64
N ALA A 71 -3.53 4.08 3.51
CA ALA A 71 -4.39 5.26 3.52
C ALA A 71 -5.76 4.95 4.17
N PRO A 72 -6.38 5.91 4.88
CA PRO A 72 -7.68 5.74 5.53
C PRO A 72 -8.80 5.23 4.62
N HIS A 73 -8.96 5.76 3.40
CA HIS A 73 -9.99 5.28 2.48
C HIS A 73 -9.81 3.78 2.19
N MET A 74 -8.56 3.34 2.03
CA MET A 74 -8.24 1.94 1.78
C MET A 74 -8.54 1.08 3.01
N ILE A 75 -8.21 1.58 4.21
CA ILE A 75 -8.56 0.89 5.48
C ILE A 75 -10.08 0.72 5.60
N VAL A 76 -10.86 1.77 5.30
CA VAL A 76 -12.32 1.71 5.29
C VAL A 76 -12.82 0.70 4.27
N THR A 77 -12.32 0.73 3.04
CA THR A 77 -12.68 -0.23 1.98
C THR A 77 -12.39 -1.67 2.40
N LEU A 78 -11.20 -1.94 2.96
CA LEU A 78 -10.84 -3.28 3.44
C LEU A 78 -11.76 -3.75 4.58
N LEU A 79 -12.04 -2.90 5.57
CA LEU A 79 -12.91 -3.25 6.70
C LEU A 79 -14.38 -3.42 6.30
N HIS A 80 -14.87 -2.62 5.36
CA HIS A 80 -16.21 -2.76 4.79
C HIS A 80 -16.36 -4.12 4.11
N HIS A 81 -15.43 -4.47 3.20
CA HIS A 81 -15.49 -5.73 2.45
C HIS A 81 -15.13 -6.97 3.26
N LEU A 82 -14.48 -6.83 4.42
CA LEU A 82 -14.22 -7.94 5.33
C LEU A 82 -15.49 -8.49 6.00
N GLU A 83 -16.62 -7.77 5.96
CA GLU A 83 -17.92 -8.23 6.46
C GLU A 83 -17.84 -8.80 7.89
N LEU A 84 -17.12 -8.08 8.74
CA LEU A 84 -16.79 -8.50 10.10
C LEU A 84 -18.04 -8.58 10.97
N LYS A 85 -18.05 -9.57 11.87
CA LYS A 85 -19.07 -9.78 12.89
C LYS A 85 -18.40 -10.08 14.23
N GLU A 86 -19.10 -9.73 15.31
CA GLU A 86 -18.66 -10.05 16.67
C GLU A 86 -18.43 -11.56 16.83
N GLY A 87 -17.34 -11.92 17.53
CA GLY A 87 -16.96 -13.31 17.80
C GLY A 87 -16.24 -14.03 16.66
N GLN A 88 -15.98 -13.38 15.53
CA GLN A 88 -15.26 -14.00 14.41
C GLN A 88 -13.76 -14.13 14.66
N GLU A 89 -13.18 -15.13 14.01
CA GLU A 89 -11.73 -15.29 13.85
C GLU A 89 -11.31 -14.78 12.47
N VAL A 90 -10.29 -13.91 12.44
CA VAL A 90 -9.78 -13.27 11.23
C VAL A 90 -8.27 -13.46 11.13
N LEU A 91 -7.79 -13.92 9.98
CA LEU A 91 -6.37 -13.97 9.66
C LEU A 91 -5.96 -12.69 8.93
N VAL A 92 -4.95 -11.98 9.43
CA VAL A 92 -4.34 -10.82 8.78
C VAL A 92 -2.89 -11.16 8.45
N VAL A 93 -2.52 -11.00 7.18
CA VAL A 93 -1.18 -11.26 6.64
C VAL A 93 -0.52 -9.94 6.28
N GLY A 94 0.66 -9.68 6.82
CA GLY A 94 1.31 -8.38 6.80
C GLY A 94 0.81 -7.50 7.95
N SER A 95 1.71 -7.13 8.85
CA SER A 95 1.33 -6.45 10.09
C SER A 95 0.96 -4.99 9.89
N LYS A 96 1.70 -4.28 9.03
CA LYS A 96 1.55 -2.82 8.81
C LYS A 96 1.43 -2.02 10.11
N GLY A 97 2.33 -2.26 11.05
CA GLY A 97 2.36 -1.61 12.36
C GLY A 97 1.25 -2.06 13.32
N GLY A 98 0.35 -2.97 12.91
CA GLY A 98 -0.73 -3.53 13.72
C GLY A 98 -2.03 -2.73 13.70
N TYR A 99 -2.10 -1.60 12.98
CA TYR A 99 -3.26 -0.70 13.03
C TYR A 99 -4.55 -1.38 12.53
N ILE A 100 -4.51 -2.04 11.36
CA ILE A 100 -5.67 -2.77 10.83
C ILE A 100 -6.04 -3.94 11.74
N ALA A 101 -5.08 -4.68 12.27
CA ALA A 101 -5.36 -5.78 13.19
C ALA A 101 -6.05 -5.31 14.48
N ALA A 102 -5.67 -4.16 15.02
CA ALA A 102 -6.33 -3.54 16.16
C ALA A 102 -7.75 -3.07 15.82
N LEU A 103 -7.99 -2.52 14.62
CA LEU A 103 -9.34 -2.19 14.15
C LEU A 103 -10.22 -3.44 14.04
N VAL A 104 -9.71 -4.50 13.42
CA VAL A 104 -10.41 -5.79 13.31
C VAL A 104 -10.72 -6.34 14.71
N ALA A 105 -9.75 -6.35 15.62
CA ALA A 105 -9.91 -6.82 16.99
C ALA A 105 -10.98 -6.04 17.76
N THR A 106 -11.07 -4.72 17.52
CA THR A 106 -12.12 -3.86 18.08
C THR A 106 -13.50 -4.26 17.58
N ILE A 107 -13.62 -4.55 16.28
CA ILE A 107 -14.91 -4.85 15.62
C ILE A 107 -15.40 -6.26 15.98
N VAL A 108 -14.51 -7.26 16.04
CA VAL A 108 -14.88 -8.64 16.40
C VAL A 108 -15.07 -8.83 17.91
N GLY A 109 -14.56 -7.90 18.72
CA GLY A 109 -14.77 -7.86 20.17
C GLY A 109 -14.02 -8.94 20.96
N GLU A 110 -14.28 -9.00 22.27
CA GLU A 110 -13.56 -9.86 23.24
C GLU A 110 -13.75 -11.36 23.00
N ASN A 111 -14.85 -11.75 22.35
CA ASN A 111 -15.15 -13.14 21.99
C ASN A 111 -14.53 -13.54 20.64
N GLY A 112 -14.04 -12.58 19.87
CA GLY A 112 -13.37 -12.83 18.59
C GLY A 112 -11.87 -13.04 18.75
N ARG A 113 -11.20 -13.28 17.62
CA ARG A 113 -9.75 -13.45 17.58
C ARG A 113 -9.18 -12.89 16.28
N VAL A 114 -8.03 -12.23 16.37
CA VAL A 114 -7.26 -11.84 15.19
C VAL A 114 -5.93 -12.57 15.24
N ILE A 115 -5.63 -13.31 14.19
CA ILE A 115 -4.32 -13.92 14.03
C ILE A 115 -3.56 -13.04 13.05
N LEU A 116 -2.45 -12.48 13.50
CA LEU A 116 -1.63 -11.58 12.69
C LEU A 116 -0.30 -12.25 12.40
N ILE A 117 0.03 -12.40 11.12
CA ILE A 117 1.29 -13.00 10.68
C ILE A 117 2.11 -12.04 9.82
N ASP A 118 3.42 -12.06 10.00
CA ASP A 118 4.36 -11.28 9.19
C ASP A 118 5.70 -12.04 9.08
N PRO A 119 6.35 -12.07 7.90
CA PRO A 119 7.65 -12.74 7.76
C PRO A 119 8.80 -11.98 8.46
N SER A 120 8.69 -10.66 8.60
CA SER A 120 9.76 -9.83 9.14
C SER A 120 9.79 -9.85 10.67
N THR A 121 10.88 -10.39 11.23
CA THR A 121 11.15 -10.35 12.68
C THR A 121 11.09 -8.93 13.25
N GLU A 122 11.59 -7.95 12.49
CA GLU A 122 11.67 -6.56 12.91
C GLU A 122 10.29 -5.93 13.01
N ILE A 123 9.44 -6.14 11.99
CA ILE A 123 8.05 -5.70 11.97
C ILE A 123 7.28 -6.35 13.12
N VAL A 124 7.42 -7.66 13.32
CA VAL A 124 6.77 -8.37 14.43
C VAL A 124 7.16 -7.76 15.77
N ARG A 125 8.44 -7.48 15.99
CA ARG A 125 8.90 -6.89 17.25
C ARG A 125 8.36 -5.48 17.47
N HIS A 126 8.35 -4.65 16.42
CA HIS A 126 7.78 -3.30 16.49
C HIS A 126 6.27 -3.37 16.82
N THR A 127 5.54 -4.19 16.07
CA THR A 127 4.10 -4.38 16.20
C THR A 127 3.71 -4.90 17.59
N ALA A 128 4.49 -5.82 18.17
CA ALA A 128 4.21 -6.37 19.48
C ALA A 128 4.11 -5.29 20.57
N ASN A 129 4.92 -4.23 20.47
CA ASN A 129 4.85 -3.10 21.40
C ASN A 129 3.56 -2.29 21.18
N SER A 130 3.22 -1.99 19.93
CA SER A 130 2.00 -1.28 19.56
C SER A 130 0.75 -2.05 19.95
N LEU A 131 0.81 -3.39 19.97
CA LEU A 131 -0.32 -4.26 20.27
C LEU A 131 -0.40 -4.78 21.71
N ALA A 132 0.46 -4.31 22.62
CA ALA A 132 0.51 -4.82 24.01
C ALA A 132 -0.83 -4.73 24.79
N GLY A 133 -1.75 -3.87 24.37
CA GLY A 133 -3.09 -3.71 24.94
C GLY A 133 -4.19 -4.60 24.36
N TRP A 134 -3.88 -5.49 23.40
CA TRP A 134 -4.87 -6.24 22.63
C TRP A 134 -4.80 -7.75 22.91
N PRO A 135 -5.54 -8.27 23.91
CA PRO A 135 -5.45 -9.68 24.32
C PRO A 135 -6.03 -10.66 23.28
N THR A 136 -6.85 -10.19 22.35
CA THR A 136 -7.49 -11.00 21.30
C THR A 136 -6.64 -11.13 20.03
N ILE A 137 -5.46 -10.48 20.00
CA ILE A 137 -4.54 -10.55 18.86
C ILE A 137 -3.42 -11.56 19.17
N ASP A 138 -3.28 -12.56 18.30
CA ASP A 138 -2.20 -13.53 18.29
C ASP A 138 -1.22 -13.17 17.16
N LEU A 139 -0.17 -12.42 17.53
CA LEU A 139 0.87 -11.96 16.59
C LEU A 139 1.99 -13.01 16.49
N ARG A 140 2.34 -13.39 15.26
CA ARG A 140 3.33 -14.43 14.97
C ARG A 140 4.25 -14.05 13.82
N GLN A 141 5.50 -14.44 13.97
CA GLN A 141 6.44 -14.46 12.85
C GLN A 141 6.26 -15.77 12.06
N VAL A 142 6.30 -15.66 10.74
CA VAL A 142 6.37 -16.82 9.83
C VAL A 142 7.68 -16.76 9.03
N GLU A 143 8.10 -17.87 8.43
CA GLU A 143 9.28 -17.87 7.55
C GLU A 143 8.95 -17.26 6.18
N SER A 144 7.81 -17.63 5.62
CA SER A 144 7.26 -17.11 4.38
C SER A 144 5.74 -17.23 4.42
N ILE A 145 5.05 -16.35 3.70
CA ILE A 145 3.60 -16.41 3.52
C ILE A 145 3.16 -17.60 2.66
N ASP A 146 4.07 -18.16 1.86
CA ASP A 146 3.80 -19.30 0.97
C ASP A 146 3.79 -20.63 1.71
N VAL A 147 4.35 -20.66 2.93
CA VAL A 147 4.44 -21.86 3.75
C VAL A 147 3.38 -21.81 4.83
N SER A 148 2.55 -22.85 4.89
CA SER A 148 1.52 -22.95 5.92
C SER A 148 2.15 -23.12 7.32
N PRO A 149 1.91 -22.19 8.26
CA PRO A 149 2.38 -22.36 9.62
C PRO A 149 1.55 -23.43 10.34
N ILE A 150 2.23 -24.34 11.05
CA ILE A 150 1.63 -25.50 11.70
C ILE A 150 0.65 -25.07 12.79
N GLU A 151 0.95 -23.96 13.44
CA GLU A 151 0.22 -23.48 14.60
C GLU A 151 -0.99 -22.60 14.23
N LEU A 152 -1.26 -22.37 12.93
CA LEU A 152 -2.47 -21.71 12.47
C LEU A 152 -3.68 -22.66 12.48
N PRO A 153 -4.91 -22.12 12.59
CA PRO A 153 -6.14 -22.89 12.42
C PRO A 153 -6.16 -23.70 11.12
N GLY A 154 -6.85 -24.84 11.16
CA GLY A 154 -7.07 -25.68 10.00
C GLY A 154 -8.11 -25.10 9.02
N GLU A 155 -9.03 -24.29 9.53
CA GLU A 155 -10.14 -23.68 8.77
C GLU A 155 -10.04 -22.16 8.85
N LEU A 156 -10.25 -21.46 7.72
CA LEU A 156 -10.16 -20.01 7.61
C LEU A 156 -11.48 -19.43 7.11
N SER A 157 -12.04 -18.44 7.82
CA SER A 157 -13.32 -17.81 7.46
C SER A 157 -13.16 -16.43 6.80
N ARG A 158 -12.20 -15.63 7.28
CA ARG A 158 -11.90 -14.28 6.81
C ARG A 158 -10.39 -14.13 6.78
N VAL A 159 -9.85 -13.84 5.61
CA VAL A 159 -8.41 -13.61 5.42
C VAL A 159 -8.22 -12.25 4.77
N LEU A 160 -7.33 -11.45 5.32
CA LEU A 160 -6.90 -10.19 4.74
C LEU A 160 -5.39 -10.23 4.51
N ILE A 161 -4.95 -10.09 3.26
CA ILE A 161 -3.55 -9.88 2.92
C ILE A 161 -3.36 -8.38 2.70
N THR A 162 -2.44 -7.77 3.45
CA THR A 162 -2.20 -6.33 3.42
C THR A 162 -0.94 -5.94 2.68
N GLY A 163 -0.32 -6.83 1.91
CA GLY A 163 0.73 -6.52 0.93
C GLY A 163 0.39 -7.16 -0.41
N SER A 164 1.01 -6.68 -1.49
CA SER A 164 0.81 -7.26 -2.82
C SER A 164 1.36 -8.67 -2.89
N VAL A 165 0.62 -9.56 -3.56
CA VAL A 165 1.02 -10.94 -3.83
C VAL A 165 0.75 -11.29 -5.29
N PRO A 166 1.56 -12.15 -5.94
CA PRO A 166 1.28 -12.59 -7.30
C PRO A 166 0.02 -13.45 -7.39
N SER A 167 -0.27 -14.21 -6.34
CA SER A 167 -1.49 -15.00 -6.15
C SER A 167 -1.70 -15.29 -4.66
N VAL A 168 -2.90 -15.72 -4.27
CA VAL A 168 -3.13 -16.19 -2.90
C VAL A 168 -2.34 -17.49 -2.67
N PRO A 169 -1.64 -17.65 -1.53
CA PRO A 169 -0.94 -18.89 -1.23
C PRO A 169 -1.87 -20.11 -1.21
N ASN A 170 -1.48 -21.20 -1.88
CA ASN A 170 -2.30 -22.42 -2.04
C ASN A 170 -2.86 -22.95 -0.72
N TRP A 171 -2.05 -22.92 0.35
CA TRP A 171 -2.50 -23.42 1.65
C TRP A 171 -3.59 -22.57 2.28
N MET A 172 -3.64 -21.26 1.99
CA MET A 172 -4.76 -20.41 2.43
C MET A 172 -5.99 -20.80 1.63
N GLU A 173 -5.88 -20.91 0.30
CA GLU A 173 -6.99 -21.30 -0.57
C GLU A 173 -7.64 -22.61 -0.10
N GLU A 174 -6.84 -23.65 0.14
CA GLU A 174 -7.30 -24.97 0.60
C GLU A 174 -8.01 -24.94 1.96
N ARG A 175 -7.71 -23.95 2.81
CA ARG A 175 -8.28 -23.85 4.17
C ARG A 175 -9.47 -22.91 4.27
N ILE A 176 -9.79 -22.15 3.22
CA ILE A 176 -10.99 -21.29 3.23
C ILE A 176 -12.24 -22.16 3.25
N ILE A 177 -13.06 -21.99 4.29
CA ILE A 177 -14.34 -22.67 4.44
C ILE A 177 -15.38 -22.17 3.43
N ASP A 178 -16.45 -22.92 3.21
CA ASP A 178 -17.59 -22.46 2.40
C ASP A 178 -18.20 -21.16 2.97
N GLY A 179 -18.39 -20.16 2.12
CA GLY A 179 -18.79 -18.78 2.50
C GLY A 179 -17.67 -17.96 3.18
N GLY A 180 -16.48 -18.53 3.30
CA GLY A 180 -15.26 -17.82 3.67
C GLY A 180 -14.62 -17.14 2.46
N PHE A 181 -13.73 -16.17 2.70
CA PHE A 181 -13.04 -15.49 1.61
C PHE A 181 -11.68 -14.91 2.02
N VAL A 182 -10.86 -14.64 0.99
CA VAL A 182 -9.62 -13.85 1.08
C VAL A 182 -9.83 -12.52 0.38
N ILE A 183 -9.35 -11.43 0.99
CA ILE A 183 -9.15 -10.14 0.33
C ILE A 183 -7.65 -9.91 0.21
N ALA A 184 -7.15 -9.67 -1.01
CA ALA A 184 -5.74 -9.47 -1.27
C ALA A 184 -5.52 -8.53 -2.47
N PRO A 185 -4.52 -7.65 -2.44
CA PRO A 185 -3.97 -7.02 -3.64
C PRO A 185 -3.23 -8.08 -4.45
N ILE A 186 -3.74 -8.40 -5.65
CA ILE A 186 -3.16 -9.40 -6.55
C ILE A 186 -2.60 -8.70 -7.78
N GLY A 187 -1.34 -8.97 -8.10
CA GLY A 187 -0.66 -8.39 -9.25
C GLY A 187 0.84 -8.24 -9.06
N ASP A 188 1.46 -7.50 -9.98
CA ASP A 188 2.89 -7.18 -9.95
C ASP A 188 3.13 -5.73 -9.50
N ASN A 189 4.35 -5.20 -9.69
CA ASN A 189 4.69 -3.83 -9.29
C ASN A 189 4.06 -2.76 -10.20
N HIS A 190 3.56 -3.13 -11.38
CA HIS A 190 3.01 -2.20 -12.37
C HIS A 190 1.49 -2.16 -12.34
N HIS A 191 0.85 -3.30 -12.09
CA HIS A 191 -0.60 -3.42 -12.06
C HIS A 191 -1.06 -4.38 -10.96
N GLN A 192 -1.83 -3.84 -10.01
CA GLN A 192 -2.44 -4.61 -8.94
C GLN A 192 -3.93 -4.32 -8.87
N GLU A 193 -4.70 -5.38 -8.61
CA GLU A 193 -6.13 -5.30 -8.39
C GLU A 193 -6.46 -5.84 -6.99
N LEU A 194 -7.29 -5.12 -6.25
CA LEU A 194 -7.78 -5.60 -4.96
C LEU A 194 -8.88 -6.64 -5.23
N MET A 195 -8.61 -7.89 -4.88
CA MET A 195 -9.49 -9.01 -5.20
C MET A 195 -10.11 -9.58 -3.93
N LYS A 196 -11.40 -9.88 -3.98
CA LYS A 196 -12.11 -10.75 -3.02
C LYS A 196 -12.32 -12.11 -3.66
N LEU A 197 -11.72 -13.16 -3.10
CA LEU A 197 -11.86 -14.55 -3.54
C LEU A 197 -12.75 -15.30 -2.55
N GLU A 198 -14.01 -15.54 -2.90
CA GLU A 198 -14.99 -16.20 -2.02
C GLU A 198 -15.17 -17.68 -2.36
N ARG A 199 -15.10 -18.54 -1.35
CA ARG A 199 -15.33 -19.99 -1.51
C ARG A 199 -16.83 -20.25 -1.60
N GLN A 200 -17.25 -20.80 -2.74
CA GLN A 200 -18.59 -21.35 -2.92
C GLN A 200 -18.43 -22.79 -3.41
N PHE A 201 -18.85 -23.74 -2.59
CA PHE A 201 -18.61 -25.17 -2.80
C PHE A 201 -17.10 -25.44 -2.96
N ASP A 202 -16.69 -26.06 -4.06
CA ASP A 202 -15.29 -26.42 -4.32
C ASP A 202 -14.49 -25.32 -5.05
N ASN A 203 -15.11 -24.18 -5.39
CA ASN A 203 -14.48 -23.16 -6.23
C ASN A 203 -14.31 -21.82 -5.50
N LEU A 204 -13.24 -21.10 -5.82
CA LEU A 204 -13.08 -19.70 -5.46
C LEU A 204 -13.65 -18.82 -6.56
N HIS A 205 -14.55 -17.93 -6.17
CA HIS A 205 -15.18 -16.95 -7.05
C HIS A 205 -14.52 -15.59 -6.86
N PRO A 206 -13.79 -15.09 -7.87
CA PRO A 206 -13.14 -13.79 -7.80
C PRO A 206 -14.12 -12.65 -8.01
N THR A 207 -13.98 -11.59 -7.21
CA THR A 207 -14.63 -10.29 -7.40
C THR A 207 -13.57 -9.21 -7.31
N SER A 208 -13.44 -8.39 -8.36
CA SER A 208 -12.59 -7.21 -8.33
C SER A 208 -13.23 -6.09 -7.51
N LEU A 209 -12.43 -5.47 -6.65
CA LEU A 209 -12.75 -4.28 -5.87
C LEU A 209 -12.03 -3.03 -6.40
N GLY A 210 -11.33 -3.15 -7.53
CA GLY A 210 -10.67 -2.04 -8.22
C GLY A 210 -9.13 -2.02 -8.11
N PRO A 211 -8.48 -1.12 -8.87
CA PRO A 211 -7.03 -1.02 -8.92
C PRO A 211 -6.46 -0.42 -7.62
N VAL A 212 -5.31 -0.92 -7.18
CA VAL A 212 -4.64 -0.47 -5.97
C VAL A 212 -3.13 -0.43 -6.14
N SER A 213 -2.45 0.16 -5.16
CA SER A 213 -0.98 0.10 -5.07
C SER A 213 -0.60 -0.23 -3.63
N PHE A 214 -0.08 -1.43 -3.45
CA PHE A 214 0.43 -1.96 -2.19
C PHE A 214 1.90 -2.32 -2.38
N GLY A 215 2.71 -2.02 -1.37
CA GLY A 215 4.05 -2.61 -1.28
C GLY A 215 3.97 -4.12 -1.04
N PRO A 216 5.09 -4.84 -1.23
CA PRO A 216 5.17 -6.27 -0.98
C PRO A 216 4.85 -6.61 0.49
N VAL A 217 4.59 -7.88 0.79
CA VAL A 217 4.39 -8.32 2.19
C VAL A 217 5.70 -8.27 2.96
N ASP A 218 6.78 -8.82 2.42
CA ASP A 218 8.11 -8.75 3.02
C ASP A 218 8.70 -7.34 2.89
N ILE A 219 9.40 -6.85 3.91
CA ILE A 219 10.09 -5.56 3.88
C ILE A 219 11.38 -5.60 3.07
N VAL A 220 12.04 -6.75 3.01
CA VAL A 220 13.27 -6.90 2.22
C VAL A 220 12.99 -6.66 0.74
N GLU A 221 11.81 -7.09 0.26
CA GLU A 221 11.36 -6.85 -1.12
C GLU A 221 11.02 -5.38 -1.40
N SER A 222 10.88 -4.54 -0.36
CA SER A 222 10.66 -3.10 -0.51
C SER A 222 11.95 -2.28 -0.47
N GLU A 223 13.10 -2.92 -0.23
CA GLU A 223 14.39 -2.23 -0.29
C GLU A 223 14.70 -1.85 -1.74
N PRO A 224 15.19 -0.62 -1.99
CA PRO A 224 15.45 -0.16 -3.34
C PRO A 224 16.57 -1.00 -3.97
N ASN A 225 16.22 -1.76 -5.01
CA ASN A 225 17.19 -2.43 -5.86
C ASN A 225 17.59 -1.52 -7.03
N PRO A 226 18.83 -1.63 -7.54
CA PRO A 226 19.20 -0.98 -8.79
C PRO A 226 18.25 -1.40 -9.91
N LEU A 227 17.73 -0.43 -10.68
CA LEU A 227 16.89 -0.73 -11.85
C LEU A 227 17.66 -1.61 -12.82
N SER A 228 17.00 -2.64 -13.34
CA SER A 228 17.51 -3.47 -14.43
C SER A 228 17.57 -2.67 -15.73
N ALA A 229 18.39 -3.13 -16.69
CA ALA A 229 18.48 -2.49 -18.00
C ALA A 229 17.11 -2.40 -18.70
N LEU A 230 16.25 -3.41 -18.53
CA LEU A 230 14.91 -3.43 -19.08
C LEU A 230 13.99 -2.38 -18.43
N GLU A 231 14.02 -2.24 -17.11
CA GLU A 231 13.21 -1.22 -16.41
C GLU A 231 13.64 0.20 -16.81
N ILE A 232 14.93 0.42 -17.02
CA ILE A 232 15.43 1.72 -17.52
C ILE A 232 14.96 1.94 -18.97
N ALA A 233 14.96 0.91 -19.81
CA ALA A 233 14.47 1.01 -21.19
C ALA A 233 12.98 1.38 -21.23
N ASP A 234 12.14 0.68 -20.46
CA ASP A 234 10.70 0.93 -20.38
C ASP A 234 10.41 2.36 -19.86
N LEU A 235 11.21 2.85 -18.91
CA LEU A 235 11.11 4.21 -18.41
C LEU A 235 11.49 5.25 -19.47
N ILE A 236 12.54 5.01 -20.25
CA ILE A 236 12.93 5.89 -21.35
C ILE A 236 11.85 5.91 -22.44
N GLU A 237 11.27 4.77 -22.78
CA GLU A 237 10.18 4.68 -23.77
C GLU A 237 8.94 5.45 -23.29
N THR A 238 8.55 5.27 -22.03
CA THR A 238 7.44 6.03 -21.42
C THR A 238 7.73 7.54 -21.42
N LEU A 239 9.00 7.92 -21.18
CA LEU A 239 9.43 9.32 -21.25
C LEU A 239 9.35 9.87 -22.68
N ILE A 240 9.74 9.09 -23.70
CA ILE A 240 9.61 9.47 -25.11
C ILE A 240 8.15 9.74 -25.45
N GLU A 241 7.24 8.85 -25.06
CA GLU A 241 5.81 9.00 -25.26
C GLU A 241 5.29 10.28 -24.59
N THR A 242 5.63 10.48 -23.32
CA THR A 242 5.23 11.67 -22.55
C THR A 242 5.77 12.96 -23.18
N CYS A 243 7.05 12.98 -23.56
CA CYS A 243 7.68 14.15 -24.18
C CYS A 243 7.09 14.45 -25.57
N HIS A 244 6.68 13.42 -26.30
CA HIS A 244 6.00 13.57 -27.58
C HIS A 244 4.60 14.15 -27.42
N GLU A 245 3.81 13.63 -26.48
CA GLU A 245 2.44 14.12 -26.21
C GLU A 245 2.42 15.55 -25.67
N MET A 246 3.40 15.90 -24.83
CA MET A 246 3.48 17.22 -24.21
C MET A 246 4.33 18.25 -24.99
N GLU A 247 4.86 17.87 -26.17
CA GLU A 247 5.76 18.70 -26.99
C GLU A 247 6.99 19.26 -26.22
N LEU A 248 7.53 18.47 -25.28
CA LEU A 248 8.60 18.90 -24.37
C LEU A 248 10.02 18.76 -24.95
N CYS A 249 10.22 17.86 -25.93
CA CYS A 249 11.54 17.53 -26.48
C CYS A 249 11.62 17.70 -28.00
N GLY A 250 12.82 17.98 -28.48
CA GLY A 250 13.13 18.03 -29.92
C GLY A 250 13.23 16.64 -30.55
N ALA A 251 13.09 16.57 -31.88
CA ALA A 251 13.18 15.30 -32.62
C ALA A 251 14.53 14.57 -32.42
N ASP A 252 15.63 15.33 -32.34
CA ASP A 252 16.98 14.78 -32.12
C ASP A 252 17.12 14.15 -30.71
N GLU A 253 16.49 14.76 -29.70
CA GLU A 253 16.50 14.25 -28.32
C GLU A 253 15.68 12.98 -28.18
N LEU A 254 14.48 12.93 -28.80
CA LEU A 254 13.65 11.73 -28.84
C LEU A 254 14.35 10.58 -29.57
N GLN A 255 15.05 10.87 -30.67
CA GLN A 255 15.83 9.86 -31.38
C GLN A 255 16.98 9.32 -30.52
N GLN A 256 17.68 10.19 -29.80
CA GLN A 256 18.76 9.79 -28.91
C GLN A 256 18.25 8.91 -27.76
N LEU A 257 17.10 9.25 -27.18
CA LEU A 257 16.45 8.43 -26.15
C LEU A 257 16.06 7.07 -26.69
N GLY A 258 15.50 7.01 -27.91
CA GLY A 258 15.16 5.73 -28.55
C GLY A 258 16.38 4.83 -28.75
N MET A 259 17.52 5.39 -29.16
CA MET A 259 18.77 4.63 -29.29
C MET A 259 19.25 4.08 -27.94
N MET A 260 19.11 4.84 -26.86
CA MET A 260 19.46 4.38 -25.51
C MET A 260 18.56 3.25 -25.04
N ALA A 261 17.25 3.36 -25.27
CA ALA A 261 16.29 2.29 -24.94
C ALA A 261 16.61 1.00 -25.71
N ASP A 262 16.89 1.11 -27.01
CA ASP A 262 17.30 -0.04 -27.84
C ASP A 262 18.58 -0.71 -27.30
N GLU A 263 19.60 0.08 -26.94
CA GLU A 263 20.86 -0.44 -26.39
C GLU A 263 20.63 -1.14 -25.04
N LEU A 264 19.84 -0.55 -24.15
CA LEU A 264 19.46 -1.16 -22.87
C LEU A 264 18.71 -2.48 -23.04
N ARG A 265 17.83 -2.60 -24.05
CA ARG A 265 17.15 -3.88 -24.33
C ARG A 265 18.12 -4.97 -24.78
N THR A 266 19.27 -4.63 -25.37
CA THR A 266 20.33 -5.62 -25.68
C THR A 266 21.13 -6.06 -24.45
N MET A 267 21.03 -5.32 -23.35
CA MET A 267 21.76 -5.56 -22.09
C MET A 267 20.95 -6.42 -21.09
N GLN A 268 20.01 -7.24 -21.56
CA GLN A 268 19.13 -8.03 -20.68
C GLN A 268 19.90 -8.98 -19.73
N GLU A 269 21.04 -9.53 -20.16
CA GLU A 269 21.89 -10.41 -19.34
C GLU A 269 23.12 -9.69 -18.75
N ALA A 270 23.21 -8.37 -18.93
CA ALA A 270 24.35 -7.59 -18.48
C ALA A 270 24.43 -7.56 -16.94
N GLY A 271 25.63 -7.71 -16.39
CA GLY A 271 25.85 -7.58 -14.95
C GLY A 271 25.78 -6.12 -14.50
N GLU A 272 25.62 -5.89 -13.19
CA GLU A 272 25.52 -4.54 -12.59
C GLU A 272 26.63 -3.57 -13.08
N THR A 273 27.86 -4.05 -13.18
CA THR A 273 29.01 -3.23 -13.64
C THR A 273 28.89 -2.74 -15.09
N GLU A 274 28.28 -3.54 -15.98
CA GLU A 274 28.08 -3.15 -17.37
C GLU A 274 26.99 -2.10 -17.49
N LEU A 275 25.91 -2.25 -16.70
CA LEU A 275 24.84 -1.27 -16.63
C LEU A 275 25.31 0.05 -16.01
N GLU A 276 26.09 0.00 -14.93
CA GLU A 276 26.71 1.18 -14.32
C GLU A 276 27.61 1.93 -15.33
N ALA A 277 28.38 1.20 -16.13
CA ALA A 277 29.22 1.79 -17.16
C ALA A 277 28.38 2.50 -18.24
N PHE A 278 27.26 1.89 -18.66
CA PHE A 278 26.31 2.52 -19.59
C PHE A 278 25.67 3.78 -19.01
N ILE A 279 25.18 3.73 -17.76
CA ILE A 279 24.59 4.89 -17.07
C ILE A 279 25.63 6.01 -16.96
N THR A 280 26.87 5.68 -16.61
CA THR A 280 27.97 6.65 -16.50
C THR A 280 28.29 7.29 -17.86
N ALA A 281 28.33 6.49 -18.92
CA ALA A 281 28.59 6.98 -20.28
C ALA A 281 27.48 7.93 -20.77
N ASN A 282 26.24 7.70 -20.34
CA ASN A 282 25.06 8.48 -20.74
C ASN A 282 24.57 9.46 -19.67
N MET A 283 25.37 9.72 -18.62
CA MET A 283 24.96 10.45 -17.42
C MET A 283 24.38 11.84 -17.72
N GLN A 284 24.91 12.54 -18.71
CA GLN A 284 24.44 13.89 -19.08
C GLN A 284 22.96 13.87 -19.51
N HIS A 285 22.54 12.82 -20.20
CA HIS A 285 21.16 12.66 -20.66
C HIS A 285 20.23 12.32 -19.49
N PHE A 286 20.66 11.41 -18.59
CA PHE A 286 19.89 11.10 -17.39
C PHE A 286 19.70 12.31 -16.47
N VAL A 287 20.73 13.13 -16.26
CA VAL A 287 20.64 14.34 -15.42
C VAL A 287 19.68 15.38 -16.00
N GLN A 288 19.68 15.57 -17.33
CA GLN A 288 18.78 16.50 -18.00
C GLN A 288 17.31 16.08 -17.86
N LEU A 289 17.05 14.78 -17.94
CA LEU A 289 15.72 14.21 -17.93
C LEU A 289 15.24 13.88 -16.51
N TRP A 290 16.15 13.89 -15.53
CA TRP A 290 15.87 13.55 -14.13
C TRP A 290 14.64 14.25 -13.55
N PRO A 291 14.38 15.56 -13.78
CA PRO A 291 13.16 16.19 -13.27
C PRO A 291 11.87 15.58 -13.83
N MET A 292 11.86 15.17 -15.10
CA MET A 292 10.71 14.51 -15.73
C MET A 292 10.57 13.07 -15.25
N ILE A 293 11.70 12.37 -15.13
CA ILE A 293 11.77 11.02 -14.56
C ILE A 293 11.22 11.02 -13.12
N GLN A 294 11.59 12.01 -12.30
CA GLN A 294 11.08 12.17 -10.94
C GLN A 294 9.56 12.38 -10.90
N LEU A 295 8.99 13.09 -11.86
CA LEU A 295 7.54 13.26 -11.98
C LEU A 295 6.84 11.94 -12.32
N MET A 296 7.46 11.09 -13.15
CA MET A 296 6.92 9.78 -13.51
C MET A 296 6.93 8.77 -12.35
N PHE A 297 7.89 8.89 -11.42
CA PHE A 297 7.96 8.06 -10.22
C PHE A 297 7.01 8.50 -9.10
N ALA A 298 6.23 9.57 -9.28
CA ALA A 298 5.25 10.02 -8.31
C ALA A 298 3.84 9.59 -8.73
N PRO A 299 3.39 8.34 -8.44
CA PRO A 299 2.03 7.94 -8.74
C PRO A 299 1.07 8.85 -7.97
N THR A 300 0.28 9.64 -8.69
CA THR A 300 -0.90 10.31 -8.14
C THR A 300 -2.00 9.28 -7.94
N LEU A 301 -1.96 8.61 -6.79
CA LEU A 301 -3.07 7.79 -6.32
C LEU A 301 -4.25 8.69 -5.95
N ALA A 302 -5.47 8.20 -6.18
CA ALA A 302 -6.67 8.88 -5.71
C ALA A 302 -6.60 9.02 -4.18
N ARG A 303 -6.98 10.20 -3.68
CA ARG A 303 -7.08 10.51 -2.24
C ARG A 303 -8.48 11.05 -1.96
N PRO A 304 -9.49 10.17 -1.95
CA PRO A 304 -10.88 10.61 -1.86
C PRO A 304 -11.17 11.37 -0.55
N GLY A 305 -10.36 11.19 0.49
CA GLY A 305 -10.45 11.92 1.75
C GLY A 305 -9.48 13.10 1.91
N ASP A 306 -8.71 13.53 0.89
CA ASP A 306 -7.88 14.73 1.01
C ASP A 306 -8.76 16.00 1.08
N VAL A 307 -8.17 17.13 1.44
CA VAL A 307 -8.86 18.42 1.41
C VAL A 307 -8.82 18.95 -0.02
N ASP A 308 -9.97 19.25 -0.61
CA ASP A 308 -10.05 19.90 -1.92
C ASP A 308 -9.31 21.25 -1.87
N GLN A 309 -8.18 21.35 -2.55
CA GLN A 309 -7.47 22.64 -2.72
C GLN A 309 -8.25 23.60 -3.63
N ASP A 310 -9.25 23.09 -4.36
CA ASP A 310 -10.08 23.87 -5.29
C ASP A 310 -11.19 24.68 -4.58
N ASP A 311 -11.40 24.48 -3.28
CA ASP A 311 -12.42 25.17 -2.47
C ASP A 311 -11.90 26.40 -1.70
N GLU A 312 -10.66 26.87 -1.95
CA GLU A 312 -10.25 28.22 -1.54
C GLU A 312 -10.65 29.29 -2.60
N PRO A 313 -11.63 30.16 -2.34
CA PRO A 313 -11.92 31.26 -3.24
C PRO A 313 -10.96 32.43 -2.96
N SER A 314 -9.68 32.33 -3.33
CA SER A 314 -8.84 33.53 -3.55
C SER A 314 -7.47 33.24 -4.18
N PHE A 315 -7.43 32.90 -5.47
CA PHE A 315 -6.32 33.37 -6.31
C PHE A 315 -6.68 34.76 -6.85
N HIS A 316 -6.35 35.79 -6.06
CA HIS A 316 -6.31 37.16 -6.57
C HIS A 316 -5.14 37.24 -7.55
N PHE A 317 -5.46 37.22 -8.85
CA PHE A 317 -4.52 37.59 -9.91
C PHE A 317 -4.19 39.07 -9.75
N ASP A 318 -3.16 39.39 -8.98
CA ASP A 318 -2.67 40.77 -8.88
C ASP A 318 -1.89 41.10 -10.14
N GLU A 319 -2.30 42.21 -10.75
CA GLU A 319 -1.92 42.70 -12.07
C GLU A 319 -0.40 42.71 -12.29
N PHE A 320 0.03 42.11 -13.41
CA PHE A 320 1.23 42.54 -14.11
C PHE A 320 1.08 44.04 -14.45
N LYS A 321 1.81 44.91 -13.75
CA LYS A 321 2.06 46.28 -14.21
C LYS A 321 3.36 46.30 -15.01
N PRO A 322 3.35 46.88 -16.23
CA PRO A 322 4.45 46.83 -17.20
C PRO A 322 5.71 47.56 -16.75
#